data_AF-A0ABC9BNG6-F1
#
_entry.id   AF-A0ABC9BNG6-F1
#
_cell.length_a   1.000
_cell.length_b   1.000
_cell.length_c   1.000
_cell.angle_alpha   90.00
_cell.angle_beta   90.00
_cell.angle_gamma   90.00
#
_symmetry.space_group_name_H-M   'P 1'
#
loop_
_entity.id
_entity.type
_entity.pdbx_description
1 polymer ?
#
loop_
_entity_poly.entity_id
_entity_poly.type
_entity_poly.pdbx_seq_one_letter_code
_entity_poly.pdbx_strand_id
1 'polypeptide(L)'
;MEPSRRSNVSATGAVILLLVFVAAGMMVPIGAKRPPCSHLSATFHGVCVFNRDCAAVCVHESPFNIGGACGGFPGRCYCETIPPLCQP
;
A
#
# COMPACT_ATOMS: atom_id res chain seq x y z
N MET A 1 21.84 -28.20 -27.73
CA MET A 1 20.65 -27.37 -27.97
C MET A 1 19.60 -27.78 -26.94
N GLU A 2 19.20 -26.83 -26.09
CA GLU A 2 18.34 -27.02 -24.90
C GLU A 2 16.99 -27.66 -25.23
N PRO A 3 16.41 -28.45 -24.31
CA PRO A 3 15.01 -28.80 -24.41
C PRO A 3 14.20 -27.53 -24.15
N SER A 4 13.45 -27.07 -25.16
CA SER A 4 12.36 -26.12 -24.96
C SER A 4 11.33 -26.75 -24.02
N ARG A 5 11.52 -26.51 -22.72
CA ARG A 5 10.55 -26.84 -21.68
C ARG A 5 9.38 -25.87 -21.85
N ARG A 6 8.41 -26.22 -22.71
CA ARG A 6 7.08 -25.60 -22.71
C ARG A 6 6.45 -25.87 -21.35
N SER A 7 6.59 -24.90 -20.45
CA SER A 7 5.93 -24.94 -19.16
C SER A 7 4.44 -24.77 -19.42
N ASN A 8 3.68 -25.85 -19.32
CA ASN A 8 2.22 -25.82 -19.35
C ASN A 8 1.75 -25.19 -18.04
N VAL A 9 1.71 -23.86 -18.01
CA VAL A 9 1.13 -23.12 -16.88
C VAL A 9 -0.37 -23.43 -16.88
N SER A 10 -0.76 -24.39 -16.05
CA SER A 10 -2.18 -24.68 -15.79
C SER A 10 -2.85 -23.42 -15.27
N ALA A 11 -4.08 -23.15 -15.70
CA ALA A 11 -4.86 -21.98 -15.28
C ALA A 11 -4.92 -21.86 -13.75
N THR A 12 -5.04 -22.98 -13.04
CA THR A 12 -5.01 -23.04 -11.57
C THR A 12 -3.67 -22.58 -11.00
N GLY A 13 -2.57 -22.96 -11.63
CA GLY A 13 -1.23 -22.52 -11.25
C GLY A 13 -1.04 -21.02 -11.46
N ALA A 14 -1.55 -20.46 -12.55
CA ALA A 14 -1.52 -19.01 -12.81
C ALA A 14 -2.35 -18.23 -11.78
N VAL A 15 -3.53 -18.72 -11.42
CA VAL A 15 -4.39 -18.09 -10.40
C VAL A 15 -3.73 -18.11 -9.02
N ILE A 16 -3.13 -19.24 -8.62
CA ILE A 16 -2.40 -19.34 -7.35
C ILE A 16 -1.20 -18.39 -7.35
N LEU A 17 -0.43 -18.33 -8.44
CA LEU A 17 0.70 -17.41 -8.56
C LEU A 17 0.24 -15.95 -8.41
N LEU A 18 -0.85 -15.58 -9.08
CA LEU A 18 -1.44 -14.23 -9.01
C LEU A 18 -1.87 -13.90 -7.57
N LEU A 19 -2.54 -14.83 -6.88
CA LEU A 19 -2.95 -14.66 -5.49
C LEU A 19 -1.75 -14.46 -4.55
N VAL A 20 -0.65 -15.20 -4.77
CA VAL A 20 0.59 -15.05 -4.01
C VAL A 20 1.23 -13.67 -4.27
N PHE A 21 1.27 -13.20 -5.52
CA PHE A 21 1.78 -11.86 -5.84
C PHE A 21 0.93 -10.75 -5.20
N VAL A 22 -0.39 -10.90 -5.19
CA VAL A 22 -1.30 -9.96 -4.50
C VAL A 22 -1.02 -9.98 -3.00
N ALA A 23 -0.89 -11.15 -2.37
CA ALA A 23 -0.62 -11.26 -0.93
C ALA A 23 0.75 -10.69 -0.52
N ALA A 24 1.77 -10.87 -1.35
CA ALA A 24 3.11 -10.32 -1.11
C ALA A 24 3.15 -8.78 -1.15
N GLY A 25 2.24 -8.13 -1.88
CA GLY A 25 2.08 -6.66 -1.82
C GLY A 25 1.38 -6.16 -0.54
N MET A 26 0.73 -7.05 0.22
CA MET A 26 -0.14 -6.70 1.35
C MET A 26 0.53 -6.85 2.72
N MET A 27 1.79 -7.31 2.76
CA MET A 27 2.56 -7.40 4.01
C MET A 27 3.00 -6.01 4.46
N VAL A 28 2.06 -5.23 4.98
CA VAL A 28 2.34 -4.09 5.84
C VAL A 28 2.67 -4.66 7.22
N PRO A 29 3.82 -4.32 7.83
CA PRO A 29 4.17 -4.78 9.16
C PRO A 29 3.05 -4.42 10.15
N ILE A 30 2.39 -5.46 10.68
CA ILE A 30 1.36 -5.34 11.71
C ILE A 30 2.07 -4.87 12.98
N GLY A 31 2.10 -3.55 13.21
CA GLY A 31 2.75 -2.97 14.39
C GLY A 31 3.95 -2.06 14.12
N ALA A 32 4.23 -1.67 12.87
CA ALA A 32 5.07 -0.48 12.67
C ALA A 32 4.32 0.71 13.32
N LYS A 33 4.90 1.24 14.41
CA LYS A 33 4.39 2.42 15.10
C LYS A 33 4.19 3.51 14.04
N ARG A 34 2.93 3.88 13.79
CA ARG A 34 2.63 4.97 12.85
C ARG A 34 3.46 6.19 13.25
N PRO A 35 4.03 6.94 12.30
CA PRO A 35 4.63 8.23 12.60
C PRO A 35 3.70 9.02 13.53
N PRO A 36 4.22 9.77 14.51
CA PRO A 36 3.41 10.48 15.50
C PRO A 36 2.38 11.44 14.87
N CYS A 37 2.54 11.72 13.58
CA CYS A 37 1.76 12.61 12.76
C CYS A 37 1.08 11.90 11.59
N SER A 38 0.24 10.90 11.88
CA SER A 38 -0.53 10.21 10.84
C SER A 38 -2.01 10.49 11.00
N HIS A 39 -2.67 11.01 9.96
CA HIS A 39 -4.11 11.24 9.94
C HIS A 39 -4.76 10.50 8.76
N LEU A 40 -6.07 10.25 8.83
CA LEU A 40 -6.78 9.60 7.72
C LEU A 40 -6.85 10.56 6.53
N SER A 41 -6.53 10.07 5.33
CA SER A 41 -6.74 10.83 4.10
C SER A 41 -8.22 11.18 3.92
N ALA A 42 -8.50 12.42 3.52
CA ALA A 42 -9.87 12.89 3.28
C ALA A 42 -10.37 12.61 1.86
N THR A 43 -9.44 12.41 0.91
CA THR A 43 -9.74 12.32 -0.52
C THR A 43 -9.35 10.98 -1.14
N PHE A 44 -8.67 10.09 -0.41
CA PHE A 44 -8.39 8.74 -0.88
C PHE A 44 -9.67 7.89 -0.85
N HIS A 45 -9.95 7.22 -1.97
CA HIS A 45 -11.14 6.39 -2.14
C HIS A 45 -10.77 4.92 -2.31
N GLY A 46 -11.59 4.03 -1.76
CA GLY A 46 -11.44 2.59 -1.90
C GLY A 46 -10.47 1.96 -0.88
N VAL A 47 -10.11 0.70 -1.13
CA VAL A 47 -9.18 -0.06 -0.27
C VAL A 47 -7.75 0.32 -0.63
N CYS A 48 -7.02 0.80 0.37
CA CYS A 48 -5.61 1.14 0.23
C CYS A 48 -4.78 -0.14 0.17
N VAL A 49 -4.20 -0.40 -1.01
CA VAL A 49 -3.34 -1.56 -1.28
C VAL A 49 -1.88 -1.13 -1.48
N PHE A 50 -1.66 -0.03 -2.20
CA PHE A 50 -0.33 0.44 -2.55
C PHE A 50 -0.01 1.76 -1.82
N ASN A 51 1.02 1.75 -0.97
CA ASN A 51 1.47 2.95 -0.26
C ASN A 51 1.81 4.10 -1.19
N ARG A 52 2.31 3.80 -2.40
CA ARG A 52 2.67 4.82 -3.40
C ARG A 52 1.45 5.64 -3.85
N ASP A 53 0.32 4.98 -4.05
CA ASP A 53 -0.92 5.65 -4.46
C ASP A 53 -1.47 6.50 -3.31
N CYS A 54 -1.41 5.98 -2.08
CA CYS A 54 -1.76 6.75 -0.88
C CYS A 54 -0.86 7.98 -0.71
N ALA A 55 0.46 7.82 -0.80
CA ALA A 55 1.41 8.93 -0.69
C ALA A 55 1.17 9.99 -1.78
N ALA A 56 0.90 9.58 -3.02
CA ALA A 56 0.60 10.49 -4.12
C ALA A 56 -0.67 11.32 -3.84
N VAL A 57 -1.73 10.70 -3.30
CA VAL A 57 -2.93 11.45 -2.88
C VAL A 57 -2.61 12.40 -1.73
N CYS A 58 -1.90 11.93 -0.71
CA CYS A 58 -1.59 12.73 0.48
C CYS A 58 -0.81 14.00 0.18
N VAL A 59 0.17 13.97 -0.73
CA VAL A 59 0.92 15.17 -1.13
C VAL A 59 0.06 16.19 -1.89
N HIS A 60 -1.06 15.76 -2.48
CA HIS A 60 -2.04 16.65 -3.11
C HIS A 60 -3.08 17.20 -2.13
N GLU A 61 -3.31 16.54 -0.99
CA GLU A 61 -4.26 17.01 0.03
C GLU A 61 -3.75 18.23 0.80
N SER A 62 -2.44 18.29 1.06
CA SER A 62 -1.84 19.36 1.84
C SER A 62 -0.36 19.54 1.54
N PRO A 63 0.16 20.78 1.49
CA PRO A 63 1.59 21.04 1.33
C PRO A 63 2.43 20.55 2.52
N PHE A 64 1.79 20.23 3.66
CA PHE A 64 2.45 19.77 4.88
C PHE A 64 2.55 18.25 4.98
N ASN A 65 1.89 17.53 4.06
CA ASN A 65 2.01 16.10 3.95
C ASN A 65 3.31 15.75 3.23
N ILE A 66 4.13 14.93 3.88
CA ILE A 66 5.41 14.45 3.35
C ILE A 66 5.33 13.03 2.80
N GLY A 67 4.19 12.37 2.99
CA GLY A 67 3.98 11.02 2.51
C GLY A 67 2.63 10.46 2.93
N GLY A 68 2.50 9.15 2.78
CA GLY A 68 1.32 8.40 3.20
C GLY A 68 1.54 6.89 3.09
N ALA A 69 0.85 6.14 3.92
CA ALA A 69 0.92 4.69 3.97
C ALA A 69 -0.45 4.06 4.15
N CYS A 70 -0.66 2.92 3.50
CA CYS A 70 -1.79 2.06 3.75
C CYS A 70 -1.64 1.37 5.10
N GLY A 71 -2.71 1.33 5.88
CA GLY A 71 -2.72 0.59 7.15
C GLY A 71 -4.12 0.16 7.58
N GLY A 72 -4.16 -0.82 8.48
CA GLY A 72 -5.41 -1.43 8.95
C GLY A 72 -5.99 -2.47 7.97
N PHE A 73 -7.10 -3.09 8.37
CA PHE A 73 -7.86 -4.01 7.53
C PHE A 73 -9.37 -3.74 7.70
N PRO A 74 -10.11 -3.38 6.64
CA PRO A 74 -9.63 -3.14 5.28
C PRO A 74 -8.64 -1.96 5.23
N GLY A 75 -7.69 -2.03 4.29
CA GLY A 75 -6.61 -1.04 4.17
C GLY A 75 -7.16 0.37 3.98
N ARG A 76 -6.74 1.30 4.84
CA ARG A 76 -7.07 2.73 4.78
C ARG A 76 -5.81 3.53 4.51
N CYS A 77 -5.93 4.63 3.77
CA CYS A 77 -4.81 5.54 3.52
C CYS A 77 -4.66 6.52 4.69
N TYR A 78 -3.45 6.59 5.23
CA TYR A 78 -3.06 7.55 6.26
C TYR A 78 -1.99 8.47 5.70
N CYS A 79 -2.21 9.78 5.78
CA CYS A 79 -1.26 10.80 5.40
C CYS A 79 -0.30 11.11 6.54
N GLU A 80 0.97 11.25 6.21
CA GLU A 80 2.04 11.57 7.14
C GLU A 80 2.39 13.05 7.04
N THR A 81 2.24 13.77 8.15
CA THR A 81 2.45 15.21 8.23
C THR A 81 3.75 15.54 8.96
N ILE A 82 4.34 16.69 8.65
CA ILE A 82 5.56 17.19 9.29
C ILE A 82 5.33 17.49 10.79
N PRO A 83 6.17 16.99 11.73
CA PRO A 83 5.98 17.11 13.19
C PRO A 83 5.54 18.46 13.78
N PRO A 84 6.15 19.61 13.45
CA PRO A 84 5.73 20.91 13.98
C PRO A 84 4.30 21.34 13.57
N LEU A 85 3.65 20.65 12.64
CA LEU A 85 2.34 21.04 12.08
C LEU A 85 1.21 20.06 12.41
N CYS A 86 1.51 18.99 13.12
CA CYS A 86 0.52 18.02 13.55
C CYS A 86 -0.13 18.55 14.82
N GLN A 87 -1.36 19.05 14.70
CA GLN A 87 -2.19 19.31 15.87
C GLN A 87 -2.58 17.95 16.48
N PRO A 88 -2.47 17.78 17.82
CA PRO A 88 -2.96 16.58 18.50
C PRO A 88 -4.48 16.42 18.37
#